data_AF-A0A974T9S3-F1
#
_entry.id   AF-A0A974T9S3-F1
#
_cell.length_a   1.000
_cell.length_b   1.000
_cell.length_c   1.000
_cell.angle_alpha   90.00
_cell.angle_beta   90.00
_cell.angle_gamma   90.00
#
_symmetry.space_group_name_H-M   'P 1'
#
loop_
_entity.id
_entity.type
_entity.pdbx_description
1 polymer ?
#
loop_
_entity_poly.entity_id
_entity_poly.type
_entity_poly.pdbx_seq_one_letter_code
_entity_poly.pdbx_strand_id
1 'polypeptide(L)' 'MKRSVEPTPKWSLRSSAIYGGLAGLAVAAFHQVHHVVFNNIPDDIYTHVIGEMVASVVGGAILFTGVAAFRNWLKTPGSG' A
#
# COMPACT_ATOMS: atom_id res chain seq x y z
N MET A 1 3.13 29.76 30.31
CA MET A 1 2.03 29.17 29.49
C MET A 1 2.53 27.84 28.93
N LYS A 2 2.16 26.69 29.51
CA LYS A 2 2.54 25.38 28.97
C LYS A 2 1.63 25.11 27.76
N ARG A 3 2.16 25.07 26.53
CA ARG A 3 1.40 24.57 25.38
C ARG A 3 1.07 23.11 25.66
N SER A 4 -0.21 22.79 25.79
CA SER A 4 -0.69 21.41 25.68
C SER A 4 -0.37 20.95 24.26
N VAL A 5 0.68 20.15 24.11
CA VAL A 5 0.92 19.43 22.85
C VAL A 5 -0.20 18.40 22.75
N GLU A 6 -1.24 18.69 21.96
CA GLU A 6 -2.24 17.68 21.67
C GLU A 6 -1.57 16.49 20.99
N PRO A 7 -1.82 15.26 21.46
CA PRO A 7 -1.26 14.08 20.82
C PRO A 7 -1.76 14.00 19.38
N THR A 8 -0.82 14.05 18.41
CA THR A 8 -1.20 13.94 17.01
C THR A 8 -1.90 12.61 16.73
N PRO A 9 -2.99 12.59 15.94
CA PRO A 9 -3.72 11.36 15.65
C PRO A 9 -2.81 10.28 15.04
N LYS A 10 -2.91 9.06 15.60
CA LYS A 10 -2.28 7.86 15.05
C LYS A 10 -2.95 7.49 13.72
N TRP A 11 -2.14 7.07 12.75
CA TRP A 11 -2.67 6.49 11.52
C TRP A 11 -3.26 5.12 11.78
N SER A 12 -4.44 4.88 11.23
CA SER A 12 -5.11 3.57 11.32
C SER A 12 -4.37 2.56 10.45
N LEU A 13 -3.81 1.51 11.06
CA LEU A 13 -3.15 0.42 10.33
C LEU A 13 -4.12 -0.27 9.38
N ARG A 14 -5.35 -0.54 9.83
CA ARG A 14 -6.39 -1.16 9.00
C ARG A 14 -6.73 -0.32 7.78
N SER A 15 -6.97 0.97 7.97
CA SER A 15 -7.32 1.86 6.85
C SER A 15 -6.15 1.99 5.88
N SER A 16 -4.92 2.05 6.42
CA SER A 16 -3.70 2.09 5.59
C SER A 16 -3.51 0.81 4.79
N ALA A 17 -3.79 -0.36 5.36
CA ALA A 17 -3.76 -1.63 4.65
C ALA A 17 -4.77 -1.66 3.49
N ILE A 18 -6.00 -1.20 3.73
CA ILE A 18 -7.05 -1.14 2.71
C ILE A 18 -6.64 -0.19 1.58
N TYR A 19 -6.19 1.03 1.91
CA TYR A 19 -5.75 1.99 0.90
C TYR A 19 -4.52 1.50 0.14
N GLY A 20 -3.56 0.88 0.82
CA GLY A 20 -2.41 0.26 0.20
C GLY A 20 -2.78 -0.86 -0.76
N GLY A 21 -3.72 -1.72 -0.37
CA GLY A 21 -4.22 -2.78 -1.23
C GLY A 21 -4.93 -2.24 -2.48
N LEU A 22 -5.78 -1.21 -2.32
CA LEU A 22 -6.44 -0.54 -3.45
C LEU A 22 -5.45 0.15 -4.38
N ALA A 23 -4.41 0.80 -3.84
CA ALA A 23 -3.35 1.40 -4.62
C ALA A 23 -2.55 0.33 -5.39
N GLY A 24 -2.22 -0.79 -4.73
CA GLY A 24 -1.57 -1.94 -5.36
C GLY A 24 -2.40 -2.52 -6.51
N LEU A 25 -3.71 -2.66 -6.32
CA LEU A 25 -4.62 -3.10 -7.38
C LEU A 25 -4.63 -2.14 -8.58
N ALA A 26 -4.71 -0.82 -8.31
CA ALA A 26 -4.71 0.20 -9.35
C ALA A 26 -3.40 0.18 -10.17
N VAL A 27 -2.26 -0.01 -9.51
CA VAL A 27 -0.96 -0.14 -10.16
C VAL A 27 -0.91 -1.39 -11.04
N ALA A 28 -1.37 -2.55 -10.55
CA ALA A 28 -1.41 -3.78 -11.33
C ALA A 28 -2.32 -3.65 -12.57
N ALA A 29 -3.51 -3.06 -12.39
CA ALA A 29 -4.43 -2.81 -13.49
C ALA A 29 -3.81 -1.88 -14.55
N PHE A 30 -3.14 -0.80 -14.12
CA PHE A 30 -2.44 0.10 -15.02
C PHE A 30 -1.30 -0.60 -15.77
N HIS A 31 -0.50 -1.41 -15.06
CA HIS A 31 0.59 -2.17 -15.66
C HIS A 31 0.07 -3.13 -16.75
N GLN A 32 -1.05 -3.81 -16.51
CA GLN A 32 -1.65 -4.70 -17.49
C GLN A 32 -2.21 -3.97 -18.71
N VAL A 33 -2.88 -2.83 -18.51
CA VAL A 33 -3.34 -1.99 -19.62
C VAL A 33 -2.14 -1.54 -20.47
N HIS A 34 -1.07 -1.10 -19.84
CA HIS A 34 0.17 -0.76 -20.54
C HIS A 34 0.72 -1.96 -21.32
N HIS A 35 0.76 -3.14 -20.70
CA HIS A 35 1.26 -4.34 -21.34
C HIS A 35 0.43 -4.76 -22.56
N VAL A 36 -0.90 -4.66 -22.49
CA VAL A 36 -1.81 -4.96 -23.62
C VAL A 36 -1.68 -3.94 -24.75
N VAL A 37 -1.47 -2.66 -24.43
CA VAL A 37 -1.37 -1.59 -25.43
C VAL A 37 -0.01 -1.59 -26.14
N PHE A 38 1.07 -1.89 -25.43
CA PHE A 38 2.44 -1.69 -25.94
C PHE A 38 3.21 -2.98 -26.24
N ASN A 39 2.80 -4.14 -25.71
CA ASN A 39 3.51 -5.41 -25.91
C ASN A 39 2.60 -6.47 -26.56
N ASN A 40 3.21 -7.40 -27.30
CA ASN A 40 2.50 -8.59 -27.79
C ASN A 40 2.03 -9.45 -26.61
N ILE A 41 0.75 -9.79 -26.63
CA ILE A 41 0.00 -10.57 -25.63
C ILE A 41 0.63 -11.97 -25.49
N PRO A 42 1.15 -12.36 -24.30
CA PRO A 42 1.67 -13.71 -24.08
C PRO A 42 0.54 -14.74 -23.87
N ASP A 43 0.80 -16.00 -24.21
CA ASP A 43 -0.20 -17.09 -24.21
C ASP A 43 -0.71 -17.50 -22.81
N ASP A 44 0.02 -17.19 -21.72
CA ASP A 44 -0.35 -17.54 -20.33
C ASP A 44 -0.81 -16.33 -19.51
N ILE A 45 -1.69 -15.53 -20.10
CA ILE A 45 -2.13 -14.25 -19.54
C ILE A 45 -2.81 -14.40 -18.18
N TYR A 46 -3.70 -15.38 -18.01
CA TYR A 46 -4.59 -15.40 -16.85
C TYR A 46 -3.84 -15.65 -15.55
N THR A 47 -2.93 -16.63 -15.54
CA THR A 47 -2.18 -17.01 -14.34
C THR A 47 -1.21 -15.89 -13.95
N HIS A 48 -0.53 -15.31 -14.94
CA HIS A 48 0.41 -14.21 -14.72
C HIS A 48 -0.31 -12.95 -14.20
N VAL A 49 -1.41 -12.57 -14.85
CA VAL A 49 -2.23 -11.40 -14.50
C VAL A 49 -2.82 -11.51 -13.09
N ILE A 50 -3.42 -12.66 -12.76
CA ILE A 50 -4.02 -12.86 -11.44
C ILE A 50 -2.94 -12.87 -10.36
N GLY A 51 -1.82 -13.56 -10.60
CA GLY A 51 -0.69 -13.61 -9.66
C GLY A 51 -0.13 -12.21 -9.38
N GLU A 52 0.06 -11.40 -10.42
CA GLU A 52 0.57 -10.04 -10.31
C GLU A 52 -0.40 -9.10 -9.58
N MET A 53 -1.71 -9.20 -9.85
CA MET A 53 -2.72 -8.44 -9.13
C MET A 53 -2.72 -8.78 -7.64
N VAL A 54 -2.72 -10.06 -7.30
CA VAL A 54 -2.71 -10.52 -5.89
C VAL A 54 -1.42 -10.04 -5.20
N ALA A 55 -0.27 -10.24 -5.83
CA ALA A 55 1.01 -9.80 -5.29
C ALA A 55 1.04 -8.28 -5.07
N SER A 56 0.51 -7.50 -6.00
CA SER A 56 0.48 -6.03 -5.90
C SER A 56 -0.47 -5.55 -4.80
N VAL A 57 -1.64 -6.17 -4.65
CA VAL A 57 -2.58 -5.87 -3.55
C VAL A 57 -1.92 -6.15 -2.19
N VAL A 58 -1.33 -7.34 -2.04
CA VAL A 58 -0.69 -7.74 -0.78
C VAL A 58 0.51 -6.84 -0.49
N GLY A 59 1.36 -6.59 -1.48
CA GLY A 59 2.52 -5.72 -1.38
C GLY A 59 2.15 -4.28 -1.01
N GLY A 60 1.14 -3.71 -1.67
CA GLY A 60 0.64 -2.36 -1.37
C GLY A 60 0.07 -2.26 0.05
N ALA A 61 -0.71 -3.25 0.48
CA ALA A 61 -1.25 -3.30 1.83
C ALA A 61 -0.15 -3.35 2.90
N ILE A 62 0.87 -4.20 2.70
CA ILE A 62 2.03 -4.31 3.60
C ILE A 62 2.78 -2.98 3.65
N LEU A 63 3.07 -2.38 2.49
CA LEU A 63 3.85 -1.15 2.39
C LEU A 63 3.18 0.02 3.14
N PHE A 64 1.89 0.26 2.89
CA PHE A 64 1.16 1.36 3.54
C PHE A 64 0.97 1.11 5.04
N THR A 65 0.74 -0.15 5.44
CA THR A 65 0.69 -0.52 6.86
C THR A 65 2.03 -0.27 7.54
N GLY A 66 3.13 -0.63 6.89
CA GLY A 66 4.49 -0.37 7.35
C GLY A 66 4.77 1.11 7.54
N VAL A 67 4.40 1.95 6.56
CA VAL A 67 4.52 3.41 6.66
C VAL A 67 3.69 3.97 7.82
N ALA A 68 2.46 3.49 7.99
CA ALA A 68 1.60 3.92 9.09
C ALA A 68 2.18 3.51 10.46
N ALA A 69 2.69 2.28 10.59
CA ALA A 69 3.33 1.80 11.80
C ALA A 69 4.59 2.60 12.12
N PHE A 70 5.45 2.83 11.12
CA PHE A 70 6.67 3.62 11.27
C PHE A 70 6.39 5.07 11.67
N ARG A 71 5.41 5.72 11.04
CA ARG A 71 4.98 7.08 11.43
C ARG A 71 4.46 7.11 12.86
N ASN A 72 3.64 6.13 13.24
CA ASN A 72 3.09 6.05 14.59
C ASN A 72 4.20 5.84 15.63
N TRP A 73 5.22 5.06 15.30
CA TRP A 73 6.42 4.87 16.13
C TRP A 73 7.18 6.18 16.31
N LEU A 74 7.52 6.89 15.24
CA LEU A 74 8.21 8.19 15.29
C LEU A 74 7.48 9.26 16.12
N LYS A 75 6.14 9.17 16.18
CA LYS A 75 5.29 10.14 16.89
C LYS A 75 4.98 9.76 18.33
N THR A 76 5.44 8.60 18.79
CA THR A 76 5.33 8.22 20.21
C THR A 76 6.63 8.64 20.89
N PRO A 77 6.66 9.73 21.69
CA PRO A 77 7.88 10.13 22.37
C PRO A 77 8.18 9.11 23.49
N GLY A 78 9.38 8.52 23.45
CA GLY A 78 10.06 7.93 24.62
C GLY A 78 9.34 6.80 25.36
N SER A 79 9.54 5.56 24.91
CA SER A 79 9.63 4.38 25.79
C SER A 79 11.09 3.93 25.92
N GLY A 80 12.00 4.89 26.11
CA GLY A 80 13.43 4.69 26.32
C GLY A 80 13.97 5.78 27.23
#